data_AF-Q4A5T5-F1
#
_entry.id   AF-Q4A5T5-F1
#
_cell.length_a   1.000
_cell.length_b   1.000
_cell.length_c   1.000
_cell.angle_alpha   90.00
_cell.angle_beta   90.00
_cell.angle_gamma   90.00
#
_symmetry.space_group_name_H-M   'P 1'
#
loop_
_entity.id
_entity.type
_entity.pdbx_description
1 polymer ?
#
loop_
_entity_poly.entity_id
_entity_poly.type
_entity_poly.pdbx_seq_one_letter_code
_entity_poly.pdbx_strand_id
1 'polypeptide(L)' 'MKKDLHPQYYSVAVKCETCKNEFTLKSTKKEFKIDVCSKCHPVYTGNRSQAKSTGMIEKFNRRLAKKDQQK' A
#
# COMPACT_ATOMS: atom_id res chain seq x y z
N MET A 1 28.72 13.97 -15.47
CA MET A 1 28.50 14.96 -14.38
C MET A 1 29.25 16.23 -14.73
N LYS A 2 28.57 17.24 -15.32
CA LYS A 2 29.18 18.57 -15.51
C LYS A 2 29.36 19.17 -14.11
N LYS A 3 30.58 19.61 -13.78
CA LYS A 3 31.00 19.97 -12.42
C LYS A 3 30.09 21.03 -11.77
N ASP A 4 29.53 21.94 -12.55
CA ASP A 4 28.86 23.14 -12.01
C ASP A 4 27.33 23.16 -12.12
N LEU A 5 26.70 22.15 -12.74
CA LEU A 5 25.25 22.15 -12.98
C LEU A 5 24.50 21.00 -12.31
N HIS A 6 25.20 20.00 -11.78
CA HIS A 6 24.56 18.81 -11.22
C HIS A 6 24.55 18.88 -9.69
N PRO A 7 23.38 18.75 -9.04
CA PRO A 7 23.32 18.70 -7.58
C PRO A 7 24.03 17.46 -7.03
N GLN A 8 24.57 17.57 -5.82
CA GLN A 8 25.23 16.46 -5.15
C GLN A 8 24.20 15.38 -4.82
N TYR A 9 24.53 14.13 -5.16
CA TYR A 9 23.74 12.96 -4.79
C TYR A 9 24.22 12.44 -3.44
N TYR A 10 23.29 12.27 -2.52
CA TYR A 10 23.50 11.63 -1.23
C TYR A 10 22.81 10.27 -1.21
N SER A 11 23.42 9.29 -0.56
CA SER A 11 22.76 8.04 -0.21
C SER A 11 21.87 8.30 1.00
N VAL A 12 20.55 8.12 0.85
CA VAL A 12 19.57 8.39 1.90
C VAL A 12 18.81 7.13 2.24
N ALA A 13 18.74 6.85 3.55
CA ALA A 13 17.84 5.84 4.10
C ALA A 13 16.45 6.46 4.24
N VAL A 14 15.52 6.01 3.42
CA VAL A 14 14.13 6.47 3.44
C VAL A 14 13.32 5.50 4.27
N LYS A 15 12.75 5.99 5.37
CA LYS A 15 11.91 5.19 6.27
C LYS A 15 10.45 5.44 5.92
N CYS A 16 9.72 4.35 5.64
CA CYS A 16 8.28 4.44 5.46
C CYS A 16 7.56 4.29 6.81
N GLU A 17 6.70 5.26 7.15
CA GLU A 17 6.06 5.33 8.47
C GLU A 17 5.05 4.19 8.71
N THR A 18 4.31 3.77 7.67
CA THR A 18 3.30 2.69 7.82
C THR A 18 3.90 1.28 7.83
N CYS A 19 4.93 1.03 7.02
CA CYS A 19 5.44 -0.32 6.75
C CYS A 19 6.80 -0.61 7.40
N LYS A 20 7.41 0.37 8.08
CA LYS A 20 8.78 0.35 8.67
C LYS A 20 9.87 -0.15 7.73
N ASN A 21 9.63 -0.16 6.42
CA ASN A 21 10.65 -0.53 5.45
C ASN A 21 11.62 0.63 5.26
N GLU A 22 12.90 0.31 5.30
CA GLU A 22 13.99 1.22 4.98
C GLU A 22 14.42 0.96 3.54
N PHE A 23 14.45 2.01 2.71
CA PHE A 23 14.96 1.95 1.35
C PHE A 23 16.19 2.84 1.24
N THR A 24 17.31 2.27 0.77
CA THR A 24 18.49 3.06 0.45
C THR A 24 18.34 3.60 -0.97
N LEU A 25 18.12 4.90 -1.10
CA LEU A 25 17.93 5.59 -2.37
C LEU A 25 19.02 6.64 -2.54
N LYS A 26 19.46 6.87 -3.77
CA LYS A 26 20.33 8.02 -4.08
C LYS A 26 19.45 9.20 -4.42
N SER A 27 19.56 10.28 -3.66
CA SER A 27 18.76 11.48 -3.86
C SER A 27 19.55 12.74 -3.55
N THR A 28 19.09 13.87 -4.07
CA THR A 28 19.73 15.18 -3.85
C THR A 28 19.32 15.80 -2.52
N LYS A 29 18.24 15.33 -1.90
CA LYS A 29 17.82 15.71 -0.55
C LYS A 29 18.30 14.64 0.44
N LYS A 30 18.69 15.05 1.65
CA LYS A 30 19.32 14.20 2.67
C LYS A 30 18.35 13.37 3.51
N GLU A 31 17.07 13.74 3.57
CA GLU A 31 16.06 13.05 4.37
C GLU A 31 14.74 12.95 3.61
N PHE A 32 14.10 11.78 3.65
CA PHE A 32 12.75 11.57 3.14
C PHE A 32 11.93 10.81 4.16
N LYS A 33 10.76 11.37 4.48
CA LYS A 33 9.68 10.68 5.17
C LYS A 33 8.65 10.31 4.12
N ILE A 34 8.37 9.01 3.99
CA ILE A 34 7.39 8.51 3.01
C ILE A 34 6.26 7.85 3.79
N ASP A 35 5.03 8.26 3.51
CA ASP A 35 3.84 7.66 4.13
C ASP A 35 3.57 6.27 3.51
N VAL A 36 3.64 6.15 2.18
CA VAL A 36 3.34 4.89 1.46
C VAL A 36 4.52 4.36 0.64
N CYS A 37 4.97 3.15 0.98
CA CYS A 37 5.99 2.40 0.24
C CYS A 37 5.36 1.50 -0.83
N SER A 38 6.15 1.07 -1.83
CA SER A 38 5.70 0.10 -2.84
C SER A 38 5.18 -1.21 -2.23
N LYS A 39 5.63 -1.55 -1.01
CA LYS A 39 5.18 -2.73 -0.29
C LYS A 39 3.85 -2.54 0.45
N CYS A 40 3.43 -1.31 0.76
CA CYS A 40 2.17 -1.05 1.48
C CYS A 40 1.11 -0.33 0.65
N HIS A 41 1.47 0.23 -0.51
CA HIS A 41 0.47 0.91 -1.34
C HIS A 41 -0.60 -0.11 -1.80
N PRO A 42 -1.90 0.14 -1.55
CA PRO A 42 -3.00 -0.79 -1.87
C PRO A 42 -3.08 -1.24 -3.33
N VAL A 43 -2.46 -0.48 -4.24
CA VAL A 43 -2.34 -0.86 -5.66
C VAL A 43 -1.32 -1.98 -5.87
N TYR A 44 -0.21 -2.01 -5.13
CA TYR A 44 0.85 -3.00 -5.31
C TYR A 44 0.61 -4.29 -4.52
N THR A 45 -0.10 -4.23 -3.40
CA THR A 45 -0.45 -5.41 -2.59
C THR A 45 -1.58 -6.24 -3.19
N GLY A 46 -2.16 -5.83 -4.32
CA GLY A 46 -3.21 -6.58 -5.04
C GLY A 46 -4.57 -6.66 -4.31
N ASN A 47 -4.68 -6.14 -3.09
CA ASN A 47 -5.85 -6.27 -2.22
C ASN A 47 -6.94 -5.21 -2.46
N ARG A 48 -7.16 -4.81 -3.71
CA ARG A 48 -8.32 -3.95 -4.09
C ARG A 48 -9.68 -4.59 -3.70
N SER A 49 -9.70 -5.89 -3.42
CA SER A 49 -10.89 -6.66 -3.01
C SER A 49 -11.23 -6.58 -1.51
N GLN A 50 -10.34 -6.06 -0.64
CA GLN A 50 -10.66 -5.95 0.81
C GLN A 50 -11.72 -4.89 1.11
N ALA A 51 -12.01 -3.99 0.17
CA ALA A 51 -13.17 -3.12 0.22
C ALA A 51 -14.45 -3.89 -0.19
N LYS A 52 -14.95 -4.74 0.71
CA LYS A 52 -16.38 -5.08 0.88
C LYS A 52 -17.10 -5.81 -0.27
N SER A 53 -16.69 -7.04 -0.59
CA SER A 53 -17.63 -7.99 -1.24
C SER A 53 -18.61 -8.66 -0.25
N THR A 54 -18.52 -8.32 1.04
CA THR A 54 -19.30 -8.94 2.12
C THR A 54 -20.82 -8.74 1.96
N GLY A 55 -21.27 -7.65 1.32
CA GLY A 55 -22.69 -7.30 1.29
C GLY A 55 -23.58 -8.26 0.47
N MET A 56 -23.12 -8.71 -0.70
CA MET A 56 -23.94 -9.58 -1.57
C MET A 56 -23.91 -11.03 -1.12
N ILE A 57 -22.74 -11.51 -0.67
CA ILE A 57 -22.56 -12.87 -0.14
C ILE A 57 -23.34 -13.03 1.17
N GLU A 58 -23.30 -12.05 2.07
CA GLU A 58 -24.06 -12.09 3.32
C GLU A 58 -25.58 -12.04 3.07
N LYS A 59 -26.05 -11.19 2.13
CA LYS A 59 -27.46 -11.18 1.71
C LYS A 59 -27.90 -12.52 1.11
N PHE A 60 -27.04 -13.17 0.33
CA PHE A 60 -27.32 -14.49 -0.25
C PHE A 60 -27.42 -15.58 0.84
N ASN A 61 -26.46 -15.63 1.76
CA ASN A 61 -26.46 -16.59 2.88
C ASN A 61 -27.69 -16.42 3.78
N ARG A 62 -28.12 -15.17 4.04
CA ARG A 62 -29.36 -14.88 4.78
C ARG A 62 -30.62 -15.39 4.07
N ARG A 63 -30.67 -15.37 2.73
CA ARG A 63 -31.81 -15.90 1.96
C ARG A 63 -31.83 -17.43 1.96
N LEU A 64 -30.67 -18.08 1.87
CA LEU A 64 -30.56 -19.54 1.94
C LEU A 64 -31.00 -20.06 3.31
N ALA A 65 -30.52 -19.46 4.40
CA ALA A 65 -30.92 -19.84 5.76
C ALA A 65 -32.44 -19.72 5.99
N LYS A 66 -33.08 -18.69 5.44
CA LYS A 66 -34.55 -18.54 5.50
C LYS A 66 -35.31 -19.60 4.71
N LYS A 67 -34.76 -20.08 3.59
CA LYS A 67 -35.38 -21.13 2.78
C LYS A 67 -35.27 -22.52 3.42
N ASP A 68 -34.18 -22.77 4.15
CA ASP A 68 -33.95 -24.04 4.84
C ASP A 68 -34.88 -24.20 6.06
N GLN A 69 -35.16 -23.10 6.78
CA GLN A 69 -36.13 -23.07 7.89
C GLN A 69 -37.60 -23.20 7.45
N GLN A 70 -37.88 -23.13 6.15
CA GLN A 70 -39.24 -23.13 5.59
C GLN A 70 -39.62 -24.44 4.91
N LYS A 71 -38.74 -25.44 4.95
CA LYS A 71 -39.01 -26.85 4.62
C LYS A 71 -39.22 -27.65 5.89
#